data_AF-Q6E7A8-F1
#
_entry.id   AF-Q6E7A8-F1
#
_cell.length_a   1.000
_cell.length_b   1.000
_cell.length_c   1.000
_cell.angle_alpha   90.00
_cell.angle_beta   90.00
_cell.angle_gamma   90.00
#
_symmetry.space_group_name_H-M   'P 1'
#
loop_
_entity.id
_entity.type
_entity.pdbx_description
1 polymer ?
#
loop_
_entity_poly.entity_id
_entity_poly.type
_entity_poly.pdbx_seq_one_letter_code
_entity_poly.pdbx_strand_id
1 'polypeptide(L)'
;IRLGMEWEAKAQIVLLVILLVAIVNVFVGTALPPTADKKSKGFFGYNTKIFMENFTPDFRNGETFFSVFAVFFPAATGILAGANISGDLRDAQAAIPKGTLLAILITGVTYLAVALCVSGTVVRDATGNTTDLAFPELPCNGSAAVACELGYDFSSCATEKCNF
;
A
#
# COMPACT_ATOMS: atom_id res chain seq x y z
N ILE A 1 -11.54 21.46 -30.65
CA ILE A 1 -11.53 20.04 -30.19
C ILE A 1 -10.16 19.39 -30.42
N ARG A 2 -9.55 19.46 -31.62
CA ARG A 2 -8.22 18.87 -31.88
C ARG A 2 -7.06 19.44 -31.06
N LEU A 3 -7.08 20.75 -30.74
CA LEU A 3 -6.06 21.37 -29.88
C LEU A 3 -6.10 20.89 -28.42
N GLY A 4 -7.17 20.24 -27.93
CA GLY A 4 -7.24 19.72 -26.56
C GLY A 4 -6.59 18.34 -26.41
N MET A 5 -6.88 17.44 -27.36
CA MET A 5 -6.48 16.02 -27.29
C MET A 5 -4.95 15.81 -27.35
N GLU A 6 -4.21 16.69 -28.02
CA GLU A 6 -2.74 16.60 -28.07
C GLU A 6 -2.08 16.96 -26.74
N TRP A 7 -2.65 17.91 -26.00
CA TRP A 7 -2.19 18.25 -24.65
C TRP A 7 -2.59 17.18 -23.64
N GLU A 8 -3.76 16.57 -23.80
CA GLU A 8 -4.21 15.44 -22.97
C GLU A 8 -3.28 14.23 -23.07
N ALA A 9 -2.90 13.82 -24.28
CA ALA A 9 -1.99 12.70 -24.49
C ALA A 9 -0.59 12.95 -23.89
N LYS A 10 -0.06 14.17 -24.04
CA LYS A 10 1.22 14.57 -23.42
C LYS A 10 1.13 14.59 -21.90
N ALA A 11 0.03 15.10 -21.35
CA ALA A 11 -0.20 15.13 -19.91
C ALA A 11 -0.30 13.71 -19.32
N GLN A 12 -0.98 12.78 -19.98
CA GLN A 12 -1.08 11.39 -19.53
C GLN A 12 0.30 10.73 -19.39
N ILE A 13 1.20 10.96 -20.34
CA ILE A 13 2.58 10.44 -20.28
C ILE A 13 3.34 11.06 -19.10
N VAL A 14 3.20 12.37 -18.87
CA VAL A 14 3.83 13.05 -17.72
C VAL A 14 3.29 12.51 -16.39
N LEU A 15 1.98 12.36 -16.27
CA LEU A 15 1.34 11.80 -15.07
C LEU A 15 1.78 10.35 -14.82
N LEU A 16 1.91 9.55 -15.88
CA LEU A 16 2.41 8.19 -15.78
C LEU A 16 3.84 8.15 -15.23
N VAL A 17 4.73 9.02 -15.71
CA VAL A 17 6.11 9.09 -15.20
C VAL A 17 6.13 9.47 -13.71
N ILE A 18 5.35 10.46 -13.31
CA ILE A 18 5.25 10.87 -11.89
C ILE A 18 4.73 9.71 -11.03
N LEU A 19 3.72 8.98 -11.51
CA LEU A 19 3.17 7.80 -10.82
C LEU A 19 4.24 6.70 -10.65
N LEU A 20 5.01 6.40 -11.70
CA LEU A 20 6.08 5.40 -11.62
C LEU A 20 7.16 5.82 -10.61
N VAL A 21 7.55 7.10 -10.61
CA VAL A 21 8.49 7.64 -9.61
C VAL A 21 7.93 7.49 -8.19
N ALA A 22 6.64 7.80 -7.98
CA ALA A 22 6.00 7.64 -6.68
C ALA A 22 6.00 6.19 -6.21
N ILE A 23 5.69 5.23 -7.09
CA ILE A 23 5.73 3.79 -6.77
C ILE A 23 7.15 3.37 -6.37
N VAL A 24 8.16 3.76 -7.14
CA VAL A 24 9.57 3.47 -6.81
C VAL A 24 9.97 4.09 -5.47
N ASN A 25 9.51 5.31 -5.18
CA ASN A 25 9.80 5.99 -3.92
C ASN A 25 9.24 5.25 -2.69
N VAL A 26 8.10 4.56 -2.82
CA VAL A 26 7.59 3.69 -1.74
C VAL A 26 8.58 2.57 -1.42
N PHE A 27 9.07 1.86 -2.43
CA PHE A 27 10.05 0.77 -2.23
C PHE A 27 11.37 1.29 -1.65
N VAL A 28 11.91 2.40 -2.17
CA VAL A 28 13.12 3.02 -1.62
C VAL A 28 12.91 3.50 -0.19
N GLY A 29 11.76 4.12 0.10
CA GLY A 29 11.38 4.57 1.42
C GLY A 29 11.32 3.42 2.44
N THR A 30 10.87 2.24 2.02
CA THR A 30 10.82 1.05 2.89
C THR A 30 12.20 0.49 3.25
N ALA A 31 13.20 0.71 2.39
CA ALA A 31 14.56 0.21 2.59
C ALA A 31 15.42 1.12 3.48
N LEU A 32 15.01 2.38 3.67
CA LEU A 32 15.74 3.32 4.52
C LEU A 32 15.49 3.02 6.01
N PRO A 33 16.53 3.07 6.86
CA PRO A 33 16.38 2.78 8.28
C PRO A 33 15.42 3.77 8.95
N PRO A 34 14.50 3.30 9.80
CA PRO A 34 13.49 4.14 10.43
C PRO A 34 14.07 5.00 11.56
N THR A 35 13.86 6.32 11.47
CA THR A 35 14.09 7.28 12.58
C THR A 35 13.11 7.03 13.73
N ALA A 36 13.43 7.48 14.94
CA ALA A 36 12.56 7.34 16.11
C ALA A 36 11.10 7.83 15.87
N ASP A 37 10.93 8.93 15.12
CA ASP A 37 9.60 9.46 14.77
C ASP A 37 8.81 8.58 13.78
N LYS A 38 9.50 7.77 12.98
CA LYS A 38 8.86 6.81 12.07
C LYS A 38 8.47 5.54 12.82
N LYS A 39 9.29 5.12 13.79
CA LYS A 39 8.99 3.99 14.66
C LYS A 39 7.77 4.25 15.54
N SER A 40 7.62 5.46 16.09
CA SER A 40 6.42 5.80 16.86
C SER A 40 5.13 5.77 16.03
N LYS A 41 5.23 5.96 14.71
CA LYS A 41 4.13 5.83 13.73
C LYS A 41 4.00 4.42 13.15
N GLY A 42 4.63 3.43 13.77
CA GLY A 42 4.47 2.03 13.39
C GLY A 42 5.38 1.54 12.27
N PHE A 43 6.30 2.36 11.76
CA PHE A 43 7.22 1.95 10.70
C PHE A 43 8.55 1.45 11.28
N PHE A 44 8.77 0.14 11.25
CA PHE A 44 9.91 -0.55 11.87
C PHE A 44 10.91 -1.15 10.86
N GLY A 45 10.64 -1.01 9.57
CA GLY A 45 11.42 -1.65 8.50
C GLY A 45 11.12 -3.15 8.40
N TYR A 46 11.82 -3.85 7.52
CA TYR A 46 11.55 -5.25 7.21
C TYR A 46 11.75 -6.17 8.41
N ASN A 47 10.66 -6.68 8.95
CA ASN A 47 10.68 -7.63 10.06
C ASN A 47 9.71 -8.79 9.82
N THR A 48 10.22 -10.02 9.95
CA THR A 48 9.44 -11.25 9.75
C THR A 48 8.33 -11.44 10.78
N LYS A 49 8.48 -10.91 12.00
CA LYS A 49 7.43 -11.00 13.03
C LYS A 49 6.23 -10.12 12.67
N ILE A 50 6.50 -8.89 12.21
CA ILE A 50 5.47 -7.96 11.72
C ILE A 50 4.72 -8.58 10.53
N PHE A 51 5.47 -9.19 9.61
CA PHE A 51 4.88 -9.87 8.45
C PHE A 51 3.92 -11.00 8.86
N MET A 52 4.31 -11.84 9.82
CA MET A 52 3.48 -12.95 10.29
C MET A 52 2.21 -12.47 11.01
N GLU A 53 2.30 -11.40 11.80
CA GLU A 53 1.13 -10.82 12.48
C GLU A 53 0.15 -10.20 11.47
N ASN A 54 0.66 -9.47 10.48
CA ASN A 54 -0.14 -8.86 9.41
C ASN A 54 -0.73 -9.85 8.42
N PHE A 55 -0.24 -11.10 8.39
CA PHE A 55 -0.74 -12.11 7.45
C PHE A 55 -2.18 -12.53 7.78
N THR A 56 -2.56 -12.48 9.06
CA THR A 56 -3.92 -12.80 9.48
C THR A 56 -4.86 -11.60 9.32
N PRO A 57 -6.05 -11.79 8.73
CA PRO A 57 -7.03 -10.71 8.65
C PRO A 57 -7.55 -10.40 10.06
N ASP A 58 -7.58 -9.12 10.42
CA ASP A 58 -8.40 -8.66 11.55
C ASP A 58 -9.19 -7.45 11.06
N PHE A 59 -10.50 -7.66 10.92
CA PHE A 59 -11.42 -6.67 10.43
C PHE A 59 -11.90 -5.82 11.59
N ARG A 60 -11.62 -4.52 11.53
CA ARG A 60 -11.98 -3.57 12.57
C ARG A 60 -13.30 -2.89 12.23
N ASN A 61 -14.00 -2.37 13.23
CA ASN A 61 -15.19 -1.51 13.06
C ASN A 61 -16.37 -2.15 12.33
N GLY A 62 -16.52 -3.49 12.40
CA GLY A 62 -17.60 -4.18 11.70
C GLY A 62 -17.40 -4.28 10.19
N GLU A 63 -16.21 -3.93 9.69
CA GLU A 63 -15.84 -4.19 8.31
C GLU A 63 -15.82 -5.70 8.05
N THR A 64 -16.15 -6.08 6.82
CA THR A 64 -16.11 -7.47 6.36
C THR A 64 -15.24 -7.55 5.13
N PHE A 65 -14.86 -8.78 4.75
CA PHE A 65 -14.12 -9.02 3.51
C PHE A 65 -14.77 -8.34 2.30
N PHE A 66 -16.09 -8.45 2.15
CA PHE A 66 -16.81 -7.84 1.03
C PHE A 66 -16.83 -6.31 1.08
N SER A 67 -16.85 -5.72 2.28
CA SER A 67 -16.78 -4.26 2.43
C SER A 67 -15.42 -3.73 1.95
N VAL A 68 -14.32 -4.32 2.40
CA VAL A 68 -12.97 -3.94 1.96
C VAL A 68 -12.77 -4.21 0.46
N PHE A 69 -13.28 -5.33 -0.04
CA PHE A 69 -13.26 -5.65 -1.46
C PHE A 69 -14.00 -4.60 -2.30
N ALA A 70 -15.17 -4.12 -1.86
CA ALA A 70 -15.93 -3.10 -2.56
C ALA A 70 -15.19 -1.76 -2.67
N VAL A 71 -14.38 -1.40 -1.68
CA VAL A 71 -13.51 -0.21 -1.71
C VAL A 71 -12.32 -0.41 -2.66
N PHE A 72 -11.75 -1.61 -2.72
CA PHE A 72 -10.63 -1.93 -3.62
C PHE A 72 -11.06 -2.13 -5.08
N PHE A 73 -12.29 -2.60 -5.32
CA PHE A 73 -12.78 -2.97 -6.65
C PHE A 73 -12.61 -1.85 -7.69
N PRO A 74 -12.97 -0.58 -7.43
CA PRO A 74 -12.75 0.51 -8.37
C PRO A 74 -11.29 0.69 -8.79
N ALA A 75 -10.32 0.39 -7.93
CA ALA A 75 -8.89 0.51 -8.25
C ALA A 75 -8.44 -0.51 -9.32
N ALA A 76 -9.08 -1.68 -9.38
CA ALA A 76 -8.82 -2.69 -10.41
C ALA A 76 -9.61 -2.46 -11.70
N THR A 77 -10.59 -1.55 -11.71
CA THR A 77 -11.33 -1.17 -12.91
C THR A 77 -10.55 -0.19 -13.80
N GLY A 78 -11.06 0.10 -15.00
CA GLY A 78 -10.44 1.05 -15.95
C GLY A 78 -9.72 0.40 -17.14
N ILE A 79 -9.79 -0.92 -17.25
CA ILE A 79 -9.19 -1.71 -18.35
C ILE A 79 -9.69 -1.27 -19.75
N LEU A 80 -10.91 -0.74 -19.83
CA LEU A 80 -11.53 -0.31 -21.09
C LEU A 80 -11.01 1.05 -21.60
N ALA A 81 -10.25 1.81 -20.81
CA ALA A 81 -9.73 3.11 -21.24
C ALA A 81 -8.77 3.00 -22.45
N GLY A 82 -8.05 1.88 -22.59
CA GLY A 82 -7.15 1.62 -23.72
C GLY A 82 -7.87 1.38 -25.05
N ALA A 83 -9.15 0.98 -25.04
CA ALA A 83 -9.93 0.78 -26.26
C ALA A 83 -10.29 2.10 -26.95
N ASN A 84 -10.27 3.23 -26.24
CA ASN A 84 -10.69 4.54 -26.77
C ASN A 84 -9.67 5.15 -27.75
N ILE A 85 -8.44 4.61 -27.83
CA ILE A 85 -7.37 5.06 -28.75
C ILE A 85 -7.13 4.00 -29.85
N SER A 86 -8.05 3.05 -30.00
CA SER A 86 -7.91 1.94 -30.95
C SER A 86 -7.75 2.36 -32.42
N GLY A 87 -8.25 3.54 -32.79
CA GLY A 87 -8.21 4.07 -34.15
C GLY A 87 -6.84 4.54 -34.64
N ASP A 88 -5.88 4.77 -33.73
CA ASP A 88 -4.51 5.23 -34.03
C ASP A 88 -3.48 4.08 -33.99
N LEU A 89 -3.94 2.85 -33.85
CA LEU A 89 -3.10 1.65 -33.78
C LEU A 89 -2.93 1.02 -35.16
N ARG A 90 -1.68 0.66 -35.50
CA ARG A 90 -1.34 -0.05 -36.75
C ARG A 90 -2.16 -1.33 -36.92
N ASP A 91 -2.39 -2.08 -35.83
CA ASP A 91 -3.16 -3.32 -35.79
C ASP A 91 -3.99 -3.44 -34.49
N ALA A 92 -5.15 -2.78 -34.44
CA ALA A 92 -5.99 -2.70 -33.23
C ALA A 92 -6.44 -4.07 -32.69
N GLN A 93 -6.82 -5.02 -33.55
CA GLN A 93 -7.32 -6.34 -33.15
C GLN A 93 -6.30 -7.18 -32.38
N ALA A 94 -5.01 -7.03 -32.67
CA ALA A 94 -3.94 -7.75 -31.99
C ALA A 94 -3.32 -6.96 -30.83
N ALA A 95 -3.26 -5.62 -30.95
CA ALA A 95 -2.61 -4.76 -29.98
C ALA A 95 -3.43 -4.56 -28.69
N ILE A 96 -4.76 -4.39 -28.81
CA ILE A 96 -5.65 -4.20 -27.65
C ILE A 96 -5.56 -5.37 -26.66
N PRO A 97 -5.82 -6.64 -27.05
CA PRO A 97 -5.83 -7.74 -26.09
C PRO A 97 -4.46 -7.97 -25.43
N LYS A 98 -3.37 -7.80 -26.19
CA LYS A 98 -2.00 -7.94 -25.65
C LYS A 98 -1.66 -6.82 -24.67
N GLY A 99 -1.97 -5.57 -25.02
CA GLY A 99 -1.72 -4.41 -24.17
C GLY A 99 -2.53 -4.46 -22.88
N THR A 100 -3.81 -4.79 -22.97
CA THR A 100 -4.70 -4.96 -21.83
C THR A 100 -4.24 -6.07 -20.89
N LEU A 101 -3.91 -7.26 -21.40
CA LEU A 101 -3.46 -8.37 -20.54
C LEU A 101 -2.14 -8.06 -19.84
N LEU A 102 -1.19 -7.45 -20.56
CA LEU A 102 0.09 -7.05 -19.99
C LEU A 102 -0.10 -5.96 -18.93
N ALA A 103 -0.98 -4.99 -19.17
CA ALA A 103 -1.29 -3.94 -18.20
C ALA A 103 -1.87 -4.52 -16.92
N ILE A 104 -2.84 -5.45 -17.01
CA ILE A 104 -3.43 -6.14 -15.85
C ILE A 104 -2.37 -6.91 -15.07
N LEU A 105 -1.47 -7.62 -15.75
CA LEU A 105 -0.41 -8.37 -15.09
C LEU A 105 0.53 -7.43 -14.34
N ILE A 106 0.98 -6.33 -14.98
CA ILE A 106 1.88 -5.36 -14.36
C ILE A 106 1.21 -4.71 -13.14
N THR A 107 -0.03 -4.22 -13.26
CA THR A 107 -0.73 -3.59 -12.13
C THR A 107 -0.98 -4.57 -10.99
N GLY A 108 -1.38 -5.81 -11.32
CA GLY A 108 -1.54 -6.87 -10.34
C GLY A 108 -0.25 -7.18 -9.56
N VAL A 109 0.88 -7.32 -10.26
CA VAL A 109 2.19 -7.52 -9.61
C VAL A 109 2.56 -6.33 -8.75
N THR A 110 2.34 -5.09 -9.21
CA THR A 110 2.66 -3.91 -8.40
C THR A 110 1.80 -3.81 -7.14
N TYR A 111 0.52 -4.16 -7.19
CA TYR A 111 -0.34 -4.18 -6.01
C TYR A 111 0.11 -5.23 -5.00
N LEU A 112 0.46 -6.44 -5.45
CA LEU A 112 0.99 -7.48 -4.56
C LEU A 112 2.33 -7.06 -3.94
N ALA A 113 3.23 -6.48 -4.73
CA ALA A 113 4.53 -6.04 -4.25
C ALA A 113 4.40 -4.96 -3.16
N VAL A 114 3.55 -3.94 -3.38
CA VAL A 114 3.31 -2.89 -2.38
C VAL A 114 2.65 -3.46 -1.13
N ALA A 115 1.65 -4.33 -1.29
CA ALA A 115 0.98 -4.98 -0.15
C ALA A 115 1.99 -5.76 0.71
N LEU A 116 2.83 -6.60 0.11
CA LEU A 116 3.84 -7.37 0.84
C LEU A 116 4.89 -6.47 1.53
N CYS A 117 5.32 -5.40 0.87
CA CYS A 117 6.24 -4.43 1.46
C CYS A 117 5.64 -3.76 2.70
N VAL A 118 4.39 -3.30 2.64
CA VAL A 118 3.72 -2.67 3.78
C VAL A 118 3.49 -3.68 4.90
N SER A 119 3.01 -4.89 4.57
CA SER A 119 2.79 -5.96 5.55
C SER A 119 4.07 -6.35 6.30
N GLY A 120 5.25 -6.22 5.69
CA GLY A 120 6.52 -6.54 6.33
C GLY A 120 7.19 -5.38 7.06
N THR A 121 6.70 -4.15 6.93
CA THR A 121 7.40 -2.93 7.40
C THR A 121 6.63 -2.10 8.42
N VAL A 122 5.31 -2.28 8.50
CA VAL A 122 4.41 -1.47 9.33
C VAL A 122 3.59 -2.36 10.25
N VAL A 123 3.50 -2.01 11.54
CA VAL A 123 2.60 -2.68 12.51
C VAL A 123 1.15 -2.18 12.37
N ARG A 124 0.19 -2.94 12.87
CA ARG A 124 -1.25 -2.68 12.69
C ARG A 124 -1.81 -1.51 13.49
N ASP A 125 -1.11 -1.15 14.56
CA ASP A 125 -1.48 -0.11 15.51
C ASP A 125 -0.24 0.65 15.93
N ALA A 126 -0.31 1.98 15.94
CA ALA A 126 0.73 2.83 16.48
C ALA A 126 0.12 4.01 17.25
N THR A 127 0.68 4.35 18.41
CA THR A 127 0.20 5.52 19.16
C THR A 127 0.69 6.84 18.58
N GLY A 128 1.77 6.83 17.79
CA GLY A 128 2.41 8.03 17.26
C GLY A 128 3.26 8.77 18.29
N ASN A 129 3.24 8.36 19.56
CA ASN A 129 3.96 9.00 20.64
C ASN A 129 5.37 8.42 20.78
N THR A 130 6.39 9.29 20.82
CA THR A 130 7.79 8.86 20.96
C THR A 130 8.15 8.43 22.38
N THR A 131 7.29 8.70 23.37
CA THR A 131 7.51 8.32 24.77
C THR A 131 6.87 6.99 25.16
N ASP A 132 6.08 6.37 24.29
CA ASP A 132 5.46 5.05 24.53
C ASP A 132 6.47 3.92 24.29
N LEU A 133 7.46 3.84 25.18
CA LEU A 133 8.50 2.84 25.14
C LEU A 133 8.13 1.65 26.03
N ALA A 134 8.26 0.44 25.50
CA ALA A 134 8.05 -0.78 26.28
C ALA A 134 9.30 -1.05 27.15
N PHE A 135 9.08 -1.33 28.44
CA PHE A 135 10.14 -1.72 29.37
C PHE A 135 10.21 -3.26 29.49
N PRO A 136 11.39 -3.84 29.75
CA PRO A 136 11.58 -5.29 29.78
C PRO A 136 10.74 -6.06 30.82
N GLU A 137 10.19 -5.37 31.81
CA GLU A 137 9.32 -5.97 32.85
C GLU A 137 7.83 -5.94 32.48
N LEU A 138 7.46 -5.34 31.35
CA LEU A 138 6.08 -5.30 30.89
C LEU A 138 5.73 -6.59 30.12
N PRO A 139 4.69 -7.35 30.50
CA PRO A 139 4.27 -8.50 29.72
C PRO A 139 3.68 -8.05 28.38
N CYS A 140 4.41 -8.29 27.30
CA CYS A 140 3.96 -8.05 25.92
C CYS A 140 2.84 -9.03 25.54
N ASN A 141 1.61 -8.77 25.97
CA ASN A 141 0.44 -9.60 25.69
C ASN A 141 -0.61 -8.82 24.90
N GLY A 142 -1.06 -9.37 23.77
CA GLY A 142 -2.15 -8.80 22.97
C GLY A 142 -1.76 -8.48 21.54
N SER A 143 -2.56 -7.65 20.87
CA SER A 143 -2.44 -7.24 19.46
C SER A 143 -1.29 -6.26 19.17
N ALA A 144 -0.49 -5.90 20.18
CA ALA A 144 0.70 -5.07 20.05
C ALA A 144 1.99 -5.80 20.49
N ALA A 145 1.94 -7.13 20.63
CA ALA A 145 3.05 -7.92 21.16
C ALA A 145 4.35 -7.76 20.35
N VAL A 146 4.26 -7.69 19.01
CA VAL A 146 5.46 -7.51 18.16
C VAL A 146 6.04 -6.10 18.28
N ALA A 147 5.22 -5.07 18.44
CA ALA A 147 5.71 -3.72 18.70
C ALA A 147 6.42 -3.61 20.07
N CYS A 148 5.91 -4.33 21.07
CA CYS A 148 6.49 -4.42 22.40
C CYS A 148 7.85 -5.12 22.40
N GLU A 149 8.01 -6.20 21.61
CA GLU A 149 9.34 -6.81 21.38
C GLU A 149 10.33 -5.88 20.65
N LEU A 150 9.82 -4.89 19.92
CA LEU A 150 10.61 -3.86 19.25
C LEU A 150 10.85 -2.62 20.12
N GLY A 151 10.41 -2.64 21.38
CA GLY A 151 10.65 -1.60 22.37
C GLY A 151 9.58 -0.51 22.45
N TYR A 152 8.40 -0.71 21.85
CA TYR A 152 7.29 0.25 21.87
C TYR A 152 6.01 -0.34 22.46
N ASP A 153 5.34 0.39 23.34
CA ASP A 153 4.08 -0.06 23.93
C ASP A 153 2.88 0.60 23.24
N PHE A 154 2.25 -0.14 22.32
CA PHE A 154 1.00 0.29 21.66
C PHE A 154 -0.25 -0.37 22.24
N SER A 155 -0.17 -0.92 23.46
CA SER A 155 -1.30 -1.62 24.10
C SER A 155 -2.53 -0.72 24.28
N SER A 156 -2.33 0.60 24.39
CA SER A 156 -3.43 1.58 24.45
C SER A 156 -4.34 1.51 23.21
N CYS A 157 -3.80 1.12 22.05
CA CYS A 157 -4.55 1.01 20.79
C CYS A 157 -5.52 -0.17 20.74
N ALA A 158 -5.40 -1.13 21.67
CA ALA A 158 -6.35 -2.24 21.79
C ALA A 158 -7.68 -1.78 22.45
N THR A 159 -7.63 -0.74 23.28
CA THR A 159 -8.78 -0.20 24.02
C THR A 159 -9.37 1.05 23.39
N GLU A 160 -8.53 1.90 22.78
CA GLU A 160 -8.94 3.15 22.11
C GLU A 160 -8.43 3.16 20.67
N LYS A 161 -9.18 3.79 19.76
CA LYS A 161 -8.75 3.92 18.37
C LYS A 161 -7.51 4.82 18.28
N CYS A 162 -6.37 4.20 17.98
CA CYS A 162 -5.19 4.94 17.58
C CYS A 162 -5.34 5.46 16.14
N ASN A 163 -4.90 6.71 15.93
CA ASN A 163 -5.03 7.41 14.64
C ASN A 163 -3.84 7.16 13.70
N PHE A 164 -2.86 6.34 14.10
CA PHE A 164 -1.63 6.07 13.36
C PHE A 164 -1.41 4.58 13.13
#